data_AF-A0A9D4LAP7-F1
#
_entry.id   AF-A0A9D4LAP7-F1
#
_cell.length_a   1.000
_cell.length_b   1.000
_cell.length_c   1.000
_cell.angle_alpha   90.00
_cell.angle_beta   90.00
_cell.angle_gamma   90.00
#
_symmetry.space_group_name_H-M   'P 1'
#
loop_
_entity.id
_entity.type
_entity.pdbx_description
1 polymer ?
#
loop_
_entity_poly.entity_id
_entity_poly.type
_entity_poly.pdbx_seq_one_letter_code
_entity_poly.pdbx_strand_id
1 'polypeptide(L)' 'MDLCKQQGWRTWLFPVEVGVRGFCSQSVHRLMTAVRTTGRESEVAIQRLSYAAERASSWLWLRREEKSWRQSTNTK' A
#
# COMPACT_ATOMS: atom_id res chain seq x y z
N MET A 1 0.04 19.24 6.35
CA MET A 1 -0.76 19.77 5.22
C MET A 1 -0.59 21.28 5.08
N ASP A 2 -0.42 22.01 6.19
CA ASP A 2 -0.39 23.48 6.17
C ASP A 2 0.82 24.06 5.43
N LEU A 3 1.98 23.42 5.53
CA LEU A 3 3.17 23.84 4.77
C LEU A 3 2.96 23.73 3.24
N CYS A 4 2.29 22.68 2.75
CA CYS A 4 2.00 22.51 1.33
C CYS A 4 1.05 23.60 0.82
N LYS A 5 0.00 23.92 1.60
CA LYS A 5 -0.97 24.97 1.26
C LYS A 5 -0.33 26.36 1.26
N GLN A 6 0.54 26.65 2.23
CA GLN A 6 1.27 27.93 2.31
C GLN A 6 2.19 28.15 1.10
N GLN A 7 2.71 27.06 0.52
CA GLN A 7 3.55 27.09 -0.68
C GLN A 7 2.73 27.06 -1.98
N GLY A 8 1.40 27.15 -1.91
CA GLY A 8 0.51 27.11 -3.07
C GLY A 8 0.23 25.71 -3.65
N TRP A 9 0.64 24.65 -2.97
CA TRP A 9 0.44 23.27 -3.42
C TRP A 9 -0.91 22.72 -2.97
N ARG A 10 -1.53 21.91 -3.83
CA ARG A 10 -2.77 21.20 -3.54
C ARG A 10 -2.46 19.74 -3.18
N THR A 11 -2.96 19.29 -2.03
CA THR A 11 -2.84 17.90 -1.57
C THR A 11 -4.15 17.16 -1.77
N TRP A 12 -4.07 15.90 -2.21
CA TRP A 12 -5.21 15.00 -2.35
C TRP A 12 -5.00 13.76 -1.49
N LEU A 13 -6.07 13.28 -0.85
CA LEU A 13 -6.08 12.03 -0.09
C LEU A 13 -6.93 11.01 -0.83
N PHE A 14 -6.35 9.86 -1.14
CA PHE A 14 -7.07 8.76 -1.79
C PHE A 14 -7.18 7.60 -0.81
N PRO A 15 -8.38 7.13 -0.47
CA PRO A 15 -8.54 5.85 0.19
C PRO A 15 -8.15 4.76 -0.82
N VAL A 16 -7.26 3.86 -0.42
CA VAL A 16 -6.77 2.78 -1.27
C VAL A 16 -6.95 1.46 -0.56
N GLU A 17 -7.72 0.55 -1.16
CA GLU A 17 -8.01 -0.76 -0.61
C GLU A 17 -7.24 -1.84 -1.39
N VAL A 18 -6.52 -2.68 -0.65
CA VAL A 18 -5.87 -3.89 -1.15
C VAL A 18 -6.23 -5.05 -0.24
N GLY A 19 -6.84 -6.09 -0.81
CA GLY A 19 -7.30 -7.26 -0.10
C GLY A 19 -6.16 -8.19 0.34
N VAL A 20 -6.49 -9.08 1.27
CA VAL A 20 -5.58 -10.01 1.98
C VAL A 20 -4.87 -11.04 1.08
N ARG A 21 -5.14 -11.07 -0.22
CA ARG A 21 -4.47 -11.92 -1.21
C ARG A 21 -3.94 -11.11 -2.40
N GLY A 22 -3.62 -9.84 -2.15
CA GLY A 22 -3.15 -8.93 -3.18
C GLY A 22 -4.25 -8.44 -4.13
N PHE A 23 -5.53 -8.60 -3.79
CA PHE A 23 -6.60 -8.11 -4.66
C PHE A 23 -6.75 -6.60 -4.55
N CYS A 24 -6.29 -5.87 -5.56
CA CYS A 24 -6.39 -4.41 -5.60
C CYS A 24 -7.82 -3.98 -5.97
N SER A 25 -8.42 -3.11 -5.17
CA SER A 25 -9.74 -2.52 -5.45
C SER A 25 -9.64 -1.49 -6.58
N GLN A 26 -10.80 -1.12 -7.15
CA GLN A 26 -10.92 -0.05 -8.14
C GLN A 26 -10.34 1.29 -7.63
N SER A 27 -10.27 1.49 -6.31
CA SER A 27 -9.62 2.64 -5.69
C SER A 27 -8.14 2.79 -6.08
N VAL A 28 -7.40 1.68 -6.22
CA VAL A 28 -5.99 1.69 -6.64
C VAL A 28 -5.89 2.22 -8.07
N HIS A 29 -6.76 1.73 -8.96
CA HIS A 29 -6.80 2.21 -10.34
C HIS A 29 -7.14 3.71 -10.42
N ARG A 30 -8.10 4.19 -9.61
CA ARG A 30 -8.44 5.62 -9.51
C ARG A 30 -7.25 6.47 -9.05
N LEU A 31 -6.49 5.99 -8.05
CA LEU A 31 -5.26 6.65 -7.63
C LEU A 31 -4.27 6.76 -8.80
N MET A 32 -4.01 5.66 -9.51
CA MET A 32 -3.07 5.66 -10.64
C MET A 32 -3.49 6.65 -11.73
N THR A 33 -4.78 6.70 -12.07
CA THR A 33 -5.31 7.70 -13.00
C THR A 33 -5.12 9.13 -12.47
N ALA A 34 -5.37 9.37 -11.19
CA ALA A 34 -5.23 10.70 -10.59
C ALA A 34 -3.78 11.21 -10.59
N VAL A 35 -2.81 10.32 -10.40
CA VAL A 35 -1.38 10.65 -10.53
C VAL A 35 -0.86 10.59 -11.96
N ARG A 36 -1.74 10.36 -12.95
CA ARG A 36 -1.44 10.22 -14.38
C ARG A 36 -0.44 9.10 -14.70
N THR A 37 -0.40 8.07 -13.87
CA THR A 37 0.40 6.86 -14.12
C THR A 37 -0.48 5.85 -14.86
N THR A 38 -0.14 5.56 -16.12
CA THR A 38 -0.94 4.70 -17.00
C THR A 38 -0.10 3.60 -17.64
N GLY A 39 -0.76 2.60 -18.24
CA GLY A 39 -0.08 1.53 -18.98
C GLY A 39 0.82 0.67 -18.08
N ARG A 40 2.00 0.34 -18.58
CA ARG A 40 2.94 -0.61 -17.94
C ARG A 40 3.34 -0.19 -16.52
N GLU A 41 3.59 1.10 -16.29
CA GLU A 41 4.00 1.60 -14.98
C GLU A 41 2.90 1.42 -13.93
N SER A 42 1.65 1.68 -14.34
CA SER A 42 0.46 1.50 -13.50
C SER A 42 0.28 0.03 -13.12
N GLU A 43 0.43 -0.86 -14.11
CA GLU A 43 0.35 -2.30 -13.91
C GLU A 43 1.43 -2.80 -12.94
N VAL A 44 2.69 -2.37 -13.12
CA VAL A 44 3.80 -2.73 -12.23
C VAL A 44 3.55 -2.22 -10.81
N ALA A 45 3.03 -1.00 -10.65
CA ALA A 45 2.71 -0.46 -9.34
C ALA A 45 1.59 -1.26 -8.64
N ILE A 46 0.53 -1.63 -9.38
CA ILE A 46 -0.57 -2.47 -8.88
C ILE A 46 -0.05 -3.86 -8.50
N GLN A 47 0.79 -4.49 -9.33
CA GLN A 47 1.40 -5.79 -9.02
C GLN A 47 2.25 -5.73 -7.75
N ARG A 48 3.02 -4.65 -7.56
CA ARG A 48 3.82 -4.46 -6.33
C ARG A 48 2.93 -4.30 -5.09
N LEU A 49 1.85 -3.52 -5.18
CA LEU A 49 0.89 -3.36 -4.09
C LEU A 49 0.24 -4.70 -3.73
N SER A 50 -0.21 -5.43 -4.76
CA SER A 50 -0.79 -6.76 -4.65
C SER A 50 0.16 -7.73 -3.94
N TYR A 51 1.39 -7.85 -4.44
CA TYR A 51 2.41 -8.73 -3.88
C TYR A 51 2.78 -8.38 -2.44
N ALA A 52 2.90 -7.08 -2.11
CA ALA A 52 3.19 -6.64 -0.75
C ALA A 52 2.07 -7.02 0.23
N ALA A 53 0.81 -6.81 -0.16
CA ALA A 53 -0.34 -7.17 0.66
C ALA A 53 -0.45 -8.69 0.88
N GLU A 54 -0.24 -9.49 -0.18
CA GLU A 54 -0.23 -10.95 -0.10
C GLU A 54 0.90 -11.47 0.81
N ARG A 55 2.11 -10.92 0.71
CA ARG A 55 3.22 -11.32 1.58
C ARG A 55 2.98 -10.98 3.03
N ALA A 56 2.48 -9.76 3.28
CA ALA A 56 2.17 -9.32 4.63
C ALA A 56 1.08 -10.20 5.25
N SER A 57 0.01 -10.51 4.50
CA SER A 57 -1.05 -11.37 5.01
C SER A 57 -0.63 -12.81 5.22
N SER A 58 0.19 -13.37 4.32
CA SER A 58 0.77 -14.70 4.48
C SER A 58 1.66 -14.78 5.73
N TRP A 59 2.50 -13.75 5.93
CA TRP A 59 3.34 -13.63 7.13
C TRP A 59 2.51 -13.56 8.41
N LEU A 60 1.42 -12.79 8.41
CA LEU A 60 0.46 -12.72 9.54
C LEU A 60 -0.22 -14.08 9.76
N TRP A 61 -0.65 -14.75 8.70
CA TRP A 61 -1.35 -16.04 8.79
C TRP A 61 -0.47 -17.14 9.40
N LEU A 62 0.81 -17.19 9.00
CA LEU A 62 1.78 -18.14 9.55
C LEU A 62 2.04 -17.93 11.05
N ARG A 63 1.81 -16.71 11.55
CA ARG A 63 2.07 -16.32 12.94
C ARG A 63 0.80 -16.15 13.77
N ARG A 64 -0.35 -16.59 13.24
CA ARG A 64 -1.67 -16.39 13.90
C ARG A 64 -1.74 -16.99 15.32
N GLU A 65 -0.89 -17.96 15.63
CA GLU A 65 -0.81 -18.64 16.94
C GLU A 65 0.25 -18.02 17.87
N GLU A 66 1.06 -17.06 17.39
CA GLU A 66 2.06 -16.39 18.20
C GLU A 66 1.39 -15.48 19.23
N LYS A 67 1.70 -15.72 20.52
CA LYS A 67 1.13 -14.96 21.65
C LYS A 67 1.66 -13.53 21.76
N SER A 68 2.75 -13.19 21.06
CA SER A 68 3.34 -11.85 21.10
C SER A 68 3.99 -11.48 19.77
N TRP A 69 3.48 -10.44 19.13
CA TRP A 69 4.00 -9.86 17.88
C TRP A 69 5.16 -8.89 18.13
N ARG A 70 6.15 -9.29 18.94
CA ARG A 70 7.30 -8.42 19.20
C ARG A 70 8.23 -8.46 18.00
N GLN A 71 8.64 -7.28 17.53
CA GLN A 71 9.74 -7.19 16.57
C GLN A 71 10.97 -7.80 17.23
N SER A 72 11.59 -8.78 16.57
CA SER A 72 12.90 -9.26 16.98
C SER A 72 13.87 -8.09 16.80
N THR A 73 14.23 -7.42 17.89
CA THR A 73 15.29 -6.43 17.93
C THR A 73 16.61 -7.17 17.72
N ASN A 74 16.91 -7.49 16.46
CA ASN A 74 18.18 -8.06 16.08
C ASN A 74 19.18 -6.91 15.96
N THR A 75 19.65 -6.45 17.11
CA THR A 75 20.79 -5.55 17.21
C THR A 75 22.04 -6.38 16.88
N LYS A 76 22.59 -6.19 15.68
CA LYS A 76 23.97 -6.55 15.37
C LYS A 76 24.87 -5.36 15.63
#